data_AF-A0A7Y1VKL8-F1
#
_entry.id   AF-A0A7Y1VKL8-F1
#
_cell.length_a   1.000
_cell.length_b   1.000
_cell.length_c   1.000
_cell.angle_alpha   90.00
_cell.angle_beta   90.00
_cell.angle_gamma   90.00
#
_symmetry.space_group_name_H-M   'P 1'
#
loop_
_entity.id
_entity.type
_entity.pdbx_description
1 polymer ?
#
loop_
_entity_poly.entity_id
_entity_poly.type
_entity_poly.pdbx_seq_one_letter_code
_entity_poly.pdbx_strand_id
1 'polypeptide(L)'
;INGLGGVNETIDALDWFKKEVKRAGYRGLELQYSLRLDGQRDIIVNDKSFGEEKQLVDQLGFNSLTHYVYAHMTGIDRDYKEVLADAEKIWNWVSDNYAATYYPQVSVGWDASPRANNFVGGITKNSNPENFEIALRKARDFVDRRPDQVPLITINSWNEWTETSYIMPCTMYGYSYLEAINRVFGSHEE
;
A
#
# COMPACT_ATOMS: atom_id res chain seq x y z
N ILE A 1 5.88 -18.78 0.65
CA ILE A 1 5.59 -19.93 -0.23
C ILE A 1 6.77 -20.89 -0.32
N ASN A 2 7.82 -20.66 -1.12
CA ASN A 2 8.91 -21.65 -1.29
C ASN A 2 9.62 -22.02 0.03
N GLY A 3 9.92 -21.04 0.89
CA GLY A 3 10.53 -21.28 2.20
C GLY A 3 9.63 -21.98 3.23
N LEU A 4 8.33 -22.14 2.93
CA LEU A 4 7.36 -22.82 3.78
C LEU A 4 6.97 -24.20 3.25
N GLY A 5 7.54 -24.65 2.13
CA GLY A 5 7.30 -25.99 1.56
C GLY A 5 6.40 -26.02 0.32
N GLY A 6 5.64 -24.96 0.05
CA GLY A 6 4.69 -24.92 -1.06
C GLY A 6 3.46 -24.08 -0.72
N VAL A 7 2.46 -24.08 -1.61
CA VAL A 7 1.21 -23.32 -1.39
C VAL A 7 0.42 -23.94 -0.24
N ASN A 8 0.21 -25.26 -0.25
CA ASN A 8 -0.56 -25.96 0.79
C ASN A 8 0.10 -25.83 2.17
N GLU A 9 1.42 -26.00 2.24
CA GLU A 9 2.18 -25.86 3.49
C GLU A 9 2.18 -24.41 3.99
N THR A 10 2.08 -23.42 3.08
CA THR A 10 1.87 -22.02 3.46
C THR A 10 0.48 -21.82 4.05
N ILE A 11 -0.57 -22.41 3.46
CA ILE A 11 -1.94 -22.35 4.00
C ILE A 11 -1.95 -22.94 5.42
N ASP A 12 -1.39 -24.14 5.59
CA ASP A 12 -1.30 -24.81 6.89
C ASP A 12 -0.55 -23.96 7.93
N ALA A 13 0.55 -23.32 7.54
CA ALA A 13 1.32 -22.44 8.42
C ALA A 13 0.54 -21.17 8.83
N LEU A 14 -0.18 -20.55 7.89
CA LEU A 14 -1.02 -19.38 8.18
C LEU A 14 -2.21 -19.75 9.07
N ASP A 15 -2.84 -20.90 8.84
CA ASP A 15 -3.93 -21.40 9.67
C ASP A 15 -3.46 -21.78 11.08
N TRP A 16 -2.27 -22.38 11.19
CA TRP A 16 -1.62 -22.59 12.47
C TRP A 16 -1.38 -21.26 13.19
N PHE A 17 -0.83 -20.24 12.51
CA PHE A 17 -0.57 -18.94 13.13
C PHE A 17 -1.85 -18.26 13.62
N LYS A 18 -2.94 -18.31 12.83
CA LYS A 18 -4.28 -17.83 13.24
C LYS A 18 -4.78 -18.53 14.50
N LYS A 19 -4.59 -19.86 14.62
CA LYS A 19 -4.97 -20.64 15.81
C LYS A 19 -4.11 -20.27 17.03
N GLU A 20 -2.81 -20.09 16.84
CA GLU A 20 -1.87 -19.72 17.91
C GLU A 20 -2.15 -18.34 18.48
N VAL A 21 -2.47 -17.35 17.63
CA VAL A 21 -2.88 -16.02 18.07
C VAL A 21 -4.12 -16.09 18.97
N LYS A 22 -5.10 -16.93 18.63
CA LYS A 22 -6.27 -17.17 19.49
C LYS A 22 -5.91 -17.91 20.79
N ARG A 23 -5.04 -18.92 20.72
CA ARG A 23 -4.55 -19.66 21.90
C ARG A 23 -3.80 -18.76 22.89
N ALA A 24 -3.11 -17.74 22.39
CA ALA A 24 -2.44 -16.73 23.19
C ALA A 24 -3.41 -15.70 23.83
N GLY A 25 -4.72 -15.79 23.56
CA GLY A 25 -5.76 -14.96 24.18
C GLY A 25 -6.20 -13.75 23.35
N TYR A 26 -5.69 -13.56 22.13
CA TYR A 26 -6.14 -12.50 21.24
C TYR A 26 -7.42 -12.89 20.49
N ARG A 27 -8.19 -11.91 20.02
CA ARG A 27 -9.45 -12.14 19.27
C ARG A 27 -9.20 -12.86 17.93
N GLY A 28 -8.07 -12.57 17.30
CA GLY A 28 -7.67 -13.13 16.01
C GLY A 28 -6.46 -12.41 15.46
N LEU A 29 -6.03 -12.84 14.28
CA LEU A 29 -4.94 -12.25 13.52
C LEU A 29 -5.54 -11.46 12.35
N GLU A 30 -5.15 -10.19 12.22
CA GLU A 30 -5.27 -9.46 10.97
C GLU A 30 -3.92 -9.54 10.24
N LEU A 31 -3.90 -10.29 9.15
CA LEU A 31 -2.77 -10.41 8.25
C LEU A 31 -3.08 -9.71 6.92
N GLN A 32 -2.45 -8.55 6.74
CA GLN A 32 -2.58 -7.72 5.54
C GLN A 32 -1.50 -8.06 4.50
N TYR A 33 -1.89 -8.18 3.23
CA TYR A 33 -0.99 -8.42 2.10
C TYR A 33 -0.76 -7.14 1.28
N SER A 34 0.49 -6.84 0.93
CA SER A 34 0.82 -5.76 0.01
C SER A 34 0.90 -6.27 -1.42
N LEU A 35 -0.07 -5.91 -2.25
CA LEU A 35 -0.13 -6.24 -3.66
C LEU A 35 0.94 -5.50 -4.48
N ARG A 36 1.22 -6.04 -5.68
CA ARG A 36 1.80 -5.29 -6.80
C ARG A 36 0.77 -5.16 -7.94
N LEU A 37 0.81 -4.03 -8.64
CA LEU A 37 -0.19 -3.66 -9.65
C LEU A 37 -1.61 -3.83 -9.08
N ASP A 38 -2.48 -4.51 -9.79
CA ASP A 38 -3.79 -4.98 -9.34
C ASP A 38 -3.77 -6.49 -8.94
N GLY A 39 -2.59 -7.11 -8.90
CA GLY A 39 -2.40 -8.53 -8.64
C GLY A 39 -2.79 -9.45 -9.81
N GLN A 40 -3.11 -8.90 -10.99
CA GLN A 40 -3.27 -9.68 -12.24
C GLN A 40 -1.91 -9.97 -12.87
N ARG A 41 -1.05 -10.68 -12.12
CA ARG A 41 0.30 -11.05 -12.52
C ARG A 41 0.72 -12.37 -11.92
N ASP A 42 1.62 -13.06 -12.58
CA ASP A 42 2.21 -14.28 -12.02
C ASP A 42 3.24 -13.94 -10.93
N ILE A 43 3.17 -14.70 -9.82
CA ILE A 43 4.21 -14.74 -8.82
C ILE A 43 5.31 -15.68 -9.29
N ILE A 44 6.43 -15.10 -9.68
CA ILE A 44 7.64 -15.82 -10.09
C ILE A 44 8.72 -15.59 -9.03
N VAL A 45 9.27 -16.67 -8.48
CA VAL A 45 10.40 -16.62 -7.53
C VAL A 45 11.45 -17.61 -7.99
N ASN A 46 12.67 -17.13 -8.26
CA ASN A 46 13.79 -17.94 -8.79
C ASN A 46 13.37 -18.74 -10.04
N ASP A 47 12.81 -18.06 -11.04
CA ASP A 47 12.33 -18.62 -12.33
C ASP A 47 11.22 -19.67 -12.22
N LYS A 48 10.67 -19.90 -11.02
CA LYS A 48 9.52 -20.78 -10.79
C LYS A 48 8.25 -19.95 -10.64
N SER A 49 7.26 -20.22 -11.47
CA SER A 49 5.91 -19.67 -11.31
C SER A 49 5.16 -20.41 -10.20
N PHE A 50 4.45 -19.64 -9.38
CA PHE A 50 3.56 -20.11 -8.33
C PHE A 50 2.09 -19.85 -8.68
N GLY A 51 1.80 -19.30 -9.86
CA GLY A 51 0.47 -18.90 -10.31
C GLY A 51 0.19 -17.41 -10.15
N GLU A 52 -1.03 -17.02 -10.47
CA GLU A 52 -1.51 -15.64 -10.43
C GLU A 52 -1.59 -15.14 -8.97
N GLU A 53 -1.06 -13.95 -8.70
CA GLU A 53 -1.05 -13.31 -7.38
C GLU A 53 -2.45 -13.23 -6.78
N LYS A 54 -3.46 -12.86 -7.58
CA LYS A 54 -4.85 -12.85 -7.13
C LYS A 54 -5.32 -14.20 -6.58
N GLN A 55 -5.13 -15.26 -7.36
CA GLN A 55 -5.57 -16.61 -6.96
C GLN A 55 -4.85 -17.08 -5.70
N LEU A 56 -3.56 -16.79 -5.58
CA LEU A 56 -2.78 -17.10 -4.39
C LEU A 56 -3.27 -16.31 -3.18
N VAL A 57 -3.53 -15.02 -3.31
CA VAL A 57 -4.07 -14.18 -2.23
C VAL A 57 -5.41 -14.72 -1.73
N ASP A 58 -6.33 -15.04 -2.64
CA ASP A 58 -7.64 -15.60 -2.31
C ASP A 58 -7.51 -16.98 -1.62
N GLN A 59 -6.56 -17.82 -2.06
CA GLN A 59 -6.29 -19.14 -1.44
C GLN A 59 -5.63 -19.04 -0.05
N LEU A 60 -4.71 -18.10 0.13
CA LEU A 60 -3.95 -17.94 1.38
C LEU A 60 -4.79 -17.29 2.50
N GLY A 61 -5.91 -16.67 2.15
CA GLY A 61 -6.89 -16.17 3.12
C GLY A 61 -6.34 -15.05 4.00
N PHE A 62 -5.63 -14.08 3.39
CA PHE A 62 -5.32 -12.79 4.01
C PHE A 62 -6.62 -12.06 4.34
N ASN A 63 -6.67 -11.30 5.45
CA ASN A 63 -7.92 -10.62 5.80
C ASN A 63 -8.04 -9.28 5.09
N SER A 64 -6.91 -8.61 4.79
CA SER A 64 -6.91 -7.37 4.04
C SER A 64 -5.76 -7.22 3.06
N LEU A 65 -5.92 -6.25 2.16
CA LEU A 65 -5.01 -5.92 1.07
C LEU A 65 -4.66 -4.44 1.13
N THR A 66 -3.45 -4.11 0.71
CA THR A 66 -2.97 -2.73 0.50
C THR A 66 -1.92 -2.73 -0.61
N HIS A 67 -1.30 -1.59 -0.85
CA HIS A 67 -0.03 -1.47 -1.57
C HIS A 67 1.02 -0.84 -0.67
N TYR A 68 2.29 -0.90 -1.09
CA TYR A 68 3.37 -0.22 -0.37
C TYR A 68 3.63 1.18 -0.93
N VAL A 69 3.71 1.32 -2.26
CA VAL A 69 4.06 2.58 -2.93
C VAL A 69 3.50 2.61 -4.35
N TYR A 70 3.21 3.79 -4.89
CA TYR A 70 2.67 3.95 -6.25
C TYR A 70 3.58 3.39 -7.34
N ALA A 71 4.90 3.37 -7.13
CA ALA A 71 5.85 2.73 -8.05
C ALA A 71 5.64 1.21 -8.21
N HIS A 72 4.97 0.56 -7.25
CA HIS A 72 4.55 -0.83 -7.37
C HIS A 72 3.18 -0.99 -8.03
N MET A 73 2.42 0.08 -8.20
CA MET A 73 1.04 0.07 -8.71
C MET A 73 0.98 0.44 -10.19
N THR A 74 1.77 1.42 -10.62
CA THR A 74 1.70 1.98 -11.97
C THR A 74 3.03 2.61 -12.40
N GLY A 75 3.12 3.06 -13.65
CA GLY A 75 4.25 3.85 -14.12
C GLY A 75 4.27 5.24 -13.48
N ILE A 76 5.44 5.68 -13.01
CA ILE A 76 5.56 6.86 -12.14
C ILE A 76 6.37 8.04 -12.69
N ASP A 77 7.00 7.93 -13.87
CA ASP A 77 7.82 9.02 -14.47
C ASP A 77 6.98 10.15 -15.11
N ARG A 78 6.01 10.66 -14.36
CA ARG A 78 4.99 11.61 -14.79
C ARG A 78 4.48 12.42 -13.60
N ASP A 79 3.52 13.30 -13.85
CA ASP A 79 2.94 14.16 -12.80
C ASP A 79 2.25 13.32 -11.71
N TYR A 80 2.44 13.72 -10.46
CA TYR A 80 1.87 13.05 -9.28
C TYR A 80 0.35 12.85 -9.42
N LYS A 81 -0.40 13.82 -9.94
CA LYS A 81 -1.87 13.70 -10.05
C LYS A 81 -2.30 12.67 -11.10
N GLU A 82 -1.51 12.46 -12.14
CA GLU A 82 -1.75 11.40 -13.12
C GLU A 82 -1.49 10.02 -12.51
N VAL A 83 -0.40 9.89 -11.74
CA VAL A 83 -0.10 8.66 -10.99
C VAL A 83 -1.23 8.36 -9.99
N LEU A 84 -1.67 9.37 -9.24
CA LEU A 84 -2.78 9.26 -8.28
C LEU A 84 -4.09 8.84 -8.95
N ALA A 85 -4.41 9.38 -10.13
CA ALA A 85 -5.63 9.02 -10.85
C ALA A 85 -5.64 7.53 -11.26
N ASP A 86 -4.49 6.96 -11.61
CA ASP A 86 -4.38 5.52 -11.89
C ASP A 86 -4.36 4.69 -10.62
N ALA A 87 -3.72 5.17 -9.54
CA ALA A 87 -3.77 4.52 -8.23
C ALA A 87 -5.23 4.40 -7.73
N GLU A 88 -6.04 5.45 -7.86
CA GLU A 88 -7.46 5.44 -7.49
C GLU A 88 -8.27 4.42 -8.30
N LYS A 89 -7.97 4.22 -9.58
CA LYS A 89 -8.61 3.15 -10.39
C LYS A 89 -8.24 1.77 -9.84
N ILE A 90 -6.97 1.57 -9.49
CA ILE A 90 -6.50 0.31 -8.90
C ILE A 90 -7.16 0.07 -7.54
N TRP A 91 -7.30 1.09 -6.69
CA TRP A 91 -7.98 0.98 -5.39
C TRP A 91 -9.41 0.44 -5.54
N ASN A 92 -10.17 1.03 -6.46
CA ASN A 92 -11.54 0.60 -6.71
C ASN A 92 -11.57 -0.81 -7.33
N TRP A 93 -10.73 -1.08 -8.34
CA TRP A 93 -10.70 -2.38 -8.96
C TRP A 93 -10.35 -3.49 -7.95
N VAL A 94 -9.32 -3.31 -7.12
CA VAL A 94 -8.95 -4.31 -6.11
C VAL A 94 -10.07 -4.47 -5.07
N SER A 95 -10.66 -3.37 -4.60
CA SER A 95 -11.80 -3.43 -3.67
C SER A 95 -13.01 -4.20 -4.23
N ASP A 96 -13.23 -4.17 -5.54
CA ASP A 96 -14.40 -4.79 -6.17
C ASP A 96 -14.15 -6.24 -6.59
N ASN A 97 -12.88 -6.67 -6.72
CA ASN A 97 -12.51 -7.96 -7.31
C ASN A 97 -11.86 -8.96 -6.35
N TYR A 98 -11.59 -8.57 -5.10
CA TYR A 98 -11.02 -9.46 -4.09
C TYR A 98 -11.99 -9.75 -2.94
N ALA A 99 -11.83 -10.94 -2.33
CA ALA A 99 -12.60 -11.29 -1.15
C ALA A 99 -12.09 -10.58 0.12
N ALA A 100 -10.78 -10.32 0.19
CA ALA A 100 -10.15 -9.61 1.29
C ALA A 100 -10.44 -8.10 1.23
N THR A 101 -10.57 -7.45 2.39
CA THR A 101 -10.86 -6.02 2.50
C THR A 101 -9.69 -5.19 1.96
N TYR A 102 -9.94 -4.24 1.06
CA TYR A 102 -8.88 -3.37 0.54
C TYR A 102 -8.80 -2.04 1.30
N TYR A 103 -7.61 -1.70 1.77
CA TYR A 103 -7.30 -0.39 2.37
C TYR A 103 -6.37 0.41 1.45
N PRO A 104 -6.71 1.67 1.11
CA PRO A 104 -5.91 2.45 0.19
C PRO A 104 -4.59 2.86 0.83
N GLN A 105 -3.57 3.00 -0.02
CA GLN A 105 -2.27 3.52 0.33
C GLN A 105 -2.03 4.86 -0.37
N VAL A 106 -1.48 5.85 0.35
CA VAL A 106 -1.08 7.15 -0.21
C VAL A 106 0.43 7.29 -0.18
N SER A 107 1.04 7.42 -1.36
CA SER A 107 2.48 7.66 -1.48
C SER A 107 2.79 9.15 -1.47
N VAL A 108 3.87 9.54 -0.78
CA VAL A 108 4.39 10.92 -0.83
C VAL A 108 4.97 11.25 -2.20
N GLY A 109 5.68 10.30 -2.81
CA GLY A 109 6.34 10.42 -4.10
C GLY A 109 7.22 9.21 -4.38
N TRP A 110 8.11 9.33 -5.35
CA TRP A 110 9.16 8.33 -5.60
C TRP A 110 10.34 8.97 -6.34
N ASP A 111 11.51 8.95 -5.71
CA ASP A 111 12.81 9.20 -6.34
C ASP A 111 13.90 8.37 -5.66
N ALA A 112 14.31 7.27 -6.30
CA ALA A 112 15.39 6.42 -5.79
C ALA A 112 16.79 6.89 -6.23
N SER A 113 16.93 8.05 -6.90
CA SER A 113 18.23 8.60 -7.31
C SER A 113 19.20 8.85 -6.15
N PRO A 114 18.80 9.25 -4.92
CA PRO A 114 19.75 9.47 -3.84
C PRO A 114 20.54 8.23 -3.41
N ARG A 115 20.01 7.02 -3.68
CA ARG A 115 20.67 5.74 -3.37
C ARG A 115 21.31 5.06 -4.57
N ALA A 116 21.36 5.72 -5.74
CA ALA A 116 21.87 5.14 -6.97
C ALA A 116 23.16 5.83 -7.44
N ASN A 117 24.22 5.05 -7.69
CA ASN A 117 25.45 5.56 -8.31
C ASN A 117 25.26 5.87 -9.80
N ASN A 118 24.41 5.11 -10.50
CA ASN A 118 23.95 5.36 -11.87
C ASN A 118 22.44 5.12 -11.88
N PHE A 119 21.65 6.19 -11.94
CA PHE A 119 20.20 6.07 -11.82
C PHE A 119 19.56 5.53 -13.10
N VAL A 120 18.81 4.45 -12.95
CA VAL A 120 17.91 3.90 -13.97
C VAL A 120 16.57 3.66 -13.28
N GLY A 121 15.56 4.48 -13.61
CA GLY A 121 14.25 4.43 -12.98
C GLY A 121 13.41 5.64 -13.32
N GLY A 122 12.15 5.63 -12.86
CA GLY A 122 11.28 6.80 -12.96
C GLY A 122 11.37 7.68 -11.71
N ILE A 123 11.05 8.96 -11.87
CA ILE A 123 10.90 9.93 -10.77
C ILE A 123 9.50 10.54 -10.85
N THR A 124 8.74 10.49 -9.77
CA THR A 124 7.42 11.13 -9.72
C THR A 124 7.56 12.65 -9.63
N LYS A 125 7.04 13.35 -10.63
CA LYS A 125 7.12 14.81 -10.73
C LYS A 125 6.05 15.46 -9.86
N ASN A 126 6.36 16.62 -9.29
CA ASN A 126 5.44 17.39 -8.44
C ASN A 126 4.94 16.63 -7.20
N SER A 127 5.80 15.79 -6.62
CA SER A 127 5.59 15.15 -5.31
C SER A 127 5.78 16.20 -4.20
N ASN A 128 4.75 17.01 -3.95
CA ASN A 128 4.76 18.11 -2.97
C ASN A 128 3.60 17.99 -1.97
N PRO A 129 3.62 18.72 -0.84
CA PRO A 129 2.58 18.64 0.19
C PRO A 129 1.16 18.92 -0.32
N GLU A 130 0.99 19.82 -1.29
CA GLU A 130 -0.30 20.19 -1.85
C GLU A 130 -0.94 19.01 -2.62
N ASN A 131 -0.17 18.37 -3.50
CA ASN A 131 -0.64 17.20 -4.25
C ASN A 131 -0.84 15.99 -3.34
N PHE A 132 0.00 15.83 -2.32
CA PHE A 132 -0.18 14.81 -1.29
C PHE A 132 -1.49 15.01 -0.51
N GLU A 133 -1.85 16.23 -0.13
CA GLU A 133 -3.14 16.54 0.51
C GLU A 133 -4.33 16.11 -0.37
N ILE A 134 -4.26 16.35 -1.68
CA ILE A 134 -5.28 15.90 -2.64
C ILE A 134 -5.43 14.37 -2.58
N ALA A 135 -4.31 13.64 -2.54
CA ALA A 135 -4.33 12.18 -2.43
C ALA A 135 -4.93 11.69 -1.10
N LEU A 136 -4.60 12.35 0.02
CA LEU A 136 -5.18 12.04 1.32
C LEU A 136 -6.70 12.25 1.33
N ARG A 137 -7.20 13.34 0.74
CA ARG A 137 -8.64 13.60 0.61
C ARG A 137 -9.34 12.54 -0.22
N LYS A 138 -8.73 12.11 -1.34
CA LYS A 138 -9.25 11.01 -2.16
C LYS A 138 -9.27 9.66 -1.42
N ALA A 139 -8.23 9.35 -0.65
CA ALA A 139 -8.19 8.15 0.16
C ALA A 139 -9.25 8.19 1.28
N ARG A 140 -9.47 9.35 1.90
CA ARG A 140 -10.57 9.57 2.85
C ARG A 140 -11.93 9.33 2.20
N ASP A 141 -12.19 9.96 1.06
CA ASP A 141 -13.45 9.76 0.32
C ASP A 141 -13.66 8.29 -0.10
N PHE A 142 -12.57 7.57 -0.39
CA PHE A 142 -12.61 6.14 -0.71
C PHE A 142 -13.07 5.29 0.48
N VAL A 143 -12.51 5.53 1.68
CA VAL A 143 -12.87 4.78 2.89
C VAL A 143 -14.24 5.21 3.45
N ASP A 144 -14.60 6.49 3.37
CA ASP A 144 -15.89 7.01 3.85
C ASP A 144 -17.08 6.42 3.07
N ARG A 145 -16.88 6.06 1.79
CA ARG A 145 -17.88 5.35 0.96
C ARG A 145 -18.03 3.88 1.32
N ARG A 146 -17.23 3.37 2.27
CA ARG A 146 -17.17 1.97 2.70
C ARG A 146 -17.35 1.87 4.23
N PRO A 147 -18.51 2.31 4.77
CA PRO A 147 -18.72 2.45 6.22
C PRO A 147 -18.68 1.13 7.01
N ASP A 148 -18.85 -0.01 6.32
CA ASP A 148 -18.79 -1.35 6.93
C ASP A 148 -17.34 -1.84 7.14
N GLN A 149 -16.34 -1.07 6.72
CA GLN A 149 -14.91 -1.36 6.85
C GLN A 149 -14.28 -0.43 7.88
N VAL A 150 -13.17 -0.85 8.50
CA VAL A 150 -12.37 0.07 9.32
C VAL A 150 -11.84 1.19 8.42
N PRO A 151 -11.91 2.48 8.80
CA PRO A 151 -11.42 3.58 7.97
C PRO A 151 -9.89 3.69 8.02
N LEU A 152 -9.19 2.64 7.58
CA LEU A 152 -7.74 2.54 7.58
C LEU A 152 -7.17 3.02 6.24
N ILE A 153 -6.18 3.91 6.32
CA ILE A 153 -5.39 4.40 5.18
C ILE A 153 -3.92 4.23 5.56
N THR A 154 -3.10 3.71 4.66
CA THR A 154 -1.65 3.61 4.88
C THR A 154 -0.92 4.73 4.13
N ILE A 155 0.21 5.20 4.66
CA ILE A 155 1.04 6.24 4.04
C ILE A 155 2.45 5.71 3.85
N ASN A 156 2.99 5.84 2.63
CA ASN A 156 4.41 5.67 2.37
C ASN A 156 5.06 7.05 2.23
N SER A 157 5.93 7.46 3.15
CA SER A 157 6.27 6.80 4.42
C SER A 157 6.59 7.82 5.51
N TRP A 158 6.91 7.36 6.72
CA TRP A 158 7.48 8.24 7.74
C TRP A 158 8.83 8.83 7.30
N ASN A 159 9.80 8.00 6.92
CA ASN A 159 11.22 8.40 6.82
C ASN A 159 12.05 7.67 5.74
N GLU A 160 11.45 7.26 4.62
CA GLU A 160 12.16 6.60 3.51
C GLU A 160 12.93 7.62 2.64
N TRP A 161 13.95 8.24 3.25
CA TRP A 161 14.79 9.28 2.63
C TRP A 161 15.46 8.83 1.34
N THR A 162 15.87 7.58 1.27
CA THR A 162 16.60 7.02 0.13
C THR A 162 15.73 6.88 -1.12
N GLU A 163 14.41 7.02 -0.98
CA GLU A 163 13.43 7.00 -2.08
C GLU A 163 12.63 8.32 -2.16
N THR A 164 13.09 9.34 -1.41
CA THR A 164 12.45 10.64 -1.21
C THR A 164 10.96 10.58 -0.89
N SER A 165 10.48 9.46 -0.33
CA SER A 165 9.07 9.23 -0.02
C SER A 165 8.88 9.29 1.48
N TYR A 166 8.88 10.50 2.05
CA TYR A 166 8.84 10.69 3.50
C TYR A 166 7.97 11.89 3.90
N ILE A 167 7.25 11.76 5.03
CA ILE A 167 6.50 12.86 5.67
C ILE A 167 7.28 13.48 6.85
N MET A 168 8.40 12.88 7.26
CA MET A 168 9.23 13.40 8.35
C MET A 168 9.69 14.83 8.02
N PRO A 169 9.62 15.77 8.98
CA PRO A 169 9.98 17.15 8.73
C PRO A 169 11.40 17.32 8.19
N CYS A 170 11.56 18.22 7.21
CA CYS A 170 12.81 18.45 6.52
C CYS A 170 13.07 19.93 6.26
N THR A 171 14.25 20.28 5.76
CA THR A 171 14.62 21.67 5.45
C THR A 171 13.89 22.24 4.23
N MET A 172 13.33 21.40 3.37
CA MET A 172 12.63 21.82 2.14
C MET A 172 11.16 22.14 2.40
N TYR A 173 10.45 21.28 3.13
CA TYR A 173 9.01 21.38 3.35
C TYR A 173 8.61 21.57 4.81
N GLY A 174 9.56 21.66 5.74
CA GLY A 174 9.26 21.83 7.16
C GLY A 174 8.27 20.77 7.64
N TYR A 175 7.13 21.20 8.19
CA TYR A 175 6.05 20.34 8.67
C TYR A 175 4.92 20.14 7.66
N SER A 176 5.01 20.69 6.44
CA SER A 176 3.87 20.82 5.52
C SER A 176 3.17 19.49 5.18
N TYR A 177 3.89 18.36 5.12
CA TYR A 177 3.27 17.03 4.93
C TYR A 177 2.44 16.60 6.15
N LEU A 178 2.92 16.84 7.37
CA LEU A 178 2.18 16.53 8.60
C LEU A 178 0.99 17.49 8.77
N GLU A 179 1.16 18.75 8.40
CA GLU A 179 0.06 19.72 8.38
C GLU A 179 -1.02 19.33 7.36
N ALA A 180 -0.64 18.78 6.20
CA ALA A 180 -1.60 18.23 5.22
C ALA A 180 -2.40 17.07 5.82
N ILE A 181 -1.75 16.14 6.54
CA ILE A 181 -2.44 15.06 7.27
C ILE A 181 -3.42 15.66 8.30
N ASN A 182 -2.98 16.64 9.09
CA ASN A 182 -3.82 17.29 10.08
C ASN A 182 -5.02 18.04 9.46
N ARG A 183 -4.85 18.69 8.31
CA ARG A 183 -5.96 19.35 7.58
C ARG A 183 -7.01 18.38 7.04
N VAL A 184 -6.66 17.10 6.84
CA VAL A 184 -7.58 16.09 6.27
C VAL A 184 -8.21 15.23 7.37
N PHE A 185 -7.44 14.85 8.39
CA PHE A 185 -7.81 13.87 9.41
C PHE A 185 -7.74 14.39 10.85
N GLY A 186 -7.17 15.57 11.08
CA GLY A 186 -7.16 16.17 12.40
C GLY A 186 -8.58 16.50 12.83
N SER A 187 -8.89 16.25 14.10
CA SER A 187 -10.12 16.71 14.72
C SER A 187 -10.09 18.23 14.80
N HIS A 188 -10.98 18.89 14.06
CA HIS A 188 -11.37 20.24 14.43
C HIS A 188 -12.23 20.11 15.69
N GLU A 189 -11.69 20.50 16.85
CA GLU A 189 -12.55 20.91 17.96
C GLU A 189 -13.37 22.10 17.43
N GLU A 190 -14.68 21.88 17.21
CA GLU A 190 -15.66 22.96 17.15
C GLU A 190 -15.91 23.52 18.56
#